data_AF-A0A7R9W9G0-F1
#
_entry.id   AF-A0A7R9W9G0-F1
#
_cell.length_a   1.000
_cell.length_b   1.000
_cell.length_c   1.000
_cell.angle_alpha   90.00
_cell.angle_beta   90.00
_cell.angle_gamma   90.00
#
_symmetry.space_group_name_H-M   'P 1'
#
loop_
_entity.id
_entity.type
_entity.pdbx_description
1 polymer ?
#
loop_
_entity_poly.entity_id
_entity_poly.type
_entity_poly.pdbx_seq_one_letter_code
_entity_poly.pdbx_strand_id
1 'polypeptide(L)'
;MQSCKVSNIAASDNGTPLDGEKEHASSQESNPKSTDMTHETQEKLNKALATLENCHRRMDQLGEIFNERKSREAREDIMRESLRRWFILVRTMVLVPKSIEQAKSSQPLKDGSLSPPMDQVVTEATKLGIRHLPDVSLTINAFGCMAWSLRALHVLSRKPKIEEVRSLVSQSEGAFFKLPETKCVRMLQSPLSRATLWQAKVVKALKPIPGEKKPYEVSVLSGLLGGARDIPYTMPEESQLWSTIEDEGNRHCLCGGPSDGRFMISCDKCEVWYHGDCVDFKAQGDAQSNWICPLCTGALTLK
;
A
#
# COMPACT_ATOMS: atom_id res chain seq x y z
N MET A 1 6.76 -36.66 -15.42
CA MET A 1 7.71 -37.30 -16.36
C MET A 1 8.91 -36.37 -16.54
N GLN A 2 10.03 -36.65 -15.87
CA GLN A 2 11.38 -36.57 -16.41
C GLN A 2 12.31 -37.18 -15.34
N SER A 3 12.93 -38.30 -15.73
CA SER A 3 13.81 -39.15 -14.92
C SER A 3 15.25 -38.74 -15.18
N CYS A 4 16.03 -38.51 -14.13
CA CYS A 4 17.49 -38.45 -14.24
C CYS A 4 18.10 -39.60 -13.44
N LYS A 5 18.81 -40.47 -14.17
CA LYS A 5 19.54 -41.65 -13.70
C LYS A 5 20.76 -41.24 -12.88
N VAL A 6 21.02 -41.94 -11.79
CA VAL A 6 22.29 -41.89 -11.04
C VAL A 6 23.08 -43.15 -11.40
N SER A 7 24.30 -42.98 -11.88
CA SER A 7 25.24 -44.06 -12.19
C SER A 7 26.21 -44.24 -11.03
N ASN A 8 26.28 -45.47 -10.49
CA ASN A 8 27.26 -45.93 -9.50
C ASN A 8 28.65 -46.10 -10.13
N ILE A 9 29.71 -45.80 -9.38
CA ILE A 9 31.06 -46.33 -9.64
C ILE A 9 31.59 -46.93 -8.34
N ALA A 10 32.00 -48.20 -8.44
CA ALA A 10 32.50 -49.06 -7.38
C ALA A 10 34.02 -48.88 -7.15
N ALA A 11 34.44 -49.18 -5.92
CA ALA A 11 35.83 -49.26 -5.49
C ALA A 11 36.48 -50.60 -5.87
N SER A 12 37.80 -50.59 -6.10
CA SER A 12 38.63 -51.80 -6.19
C SER A 12 39.98 -51.55 -5.53
N ASP A 13 40.29 -52.35 -4.52
CA ASP A 13 41.62 -52.62 -3.96
C ASP A 13 42.48 -53.43 -4.92
N ASN A 14 43.82 -53.32 -4.77
CA ASN A 14 44.77 -54.44 -4.81
C ASN A 14 46.20 -53.95 -4.44
N GLY A 15 46.91 -54.73 -3.62
CA GLY A 15 48.18 -54.35 -2.98
C GLY A 15 49.48 -54.97 -3.54
N THR A 16 50.60 -54.33 -3.14
CA THR A 16 51.97 -54.85 -2.76
C THR A 16 52.81 -55.74 -3.71
N PRO A 17 54.14 -55.94 -3.50
CA PRO A 17 55.22 -55.12 -2.86
C PRO A 17 56.60 -55.16 -3.62
N LEU A 18 57.65 -54.51 -3.06
CA LEU A 18 59.07 -54.94 -2.90
C LEU A 18 60.18 -53.89 -3.22
N ASP A 19 60.99 -53.64 -2.17
CA ASP A 19 62.45 -53.49 -2.03
C ASP A 19 63.32 -52.58 -2.91
N GLY A 20 64.23 -51.85 -2.23
CA GLY A 20 65.49 -51.35 -2.82
C GLY A 20 66.07 -50.11 -2.14
N GLU A 21 67.01 -50.30 -1.22
CA GLU A 21 67.86 -49.27 -0.61
C GLU A 21 68.71 -48.51 -1.65
N LYS A 22 68.94 -47.20 -1.41
CA LYS A 22 70.27 -46.57 -1.53
C LYS A 22 70.26 -45.15 -0.95
N GLU A 23 71.05 -44.98 0.11
CA GLU A 23 71.51 -43.67 0.58
C GLU A 23 72.52 -43.08 -0.42
N HIS A 24 72.37 -41.80 -0.75
CA HIS A 24 73.51 -40.95 -1.03
C HIS A 24 73.26 -39.53 -0.51
N ALA A 25 74.23 -39.06 0.25
CA ALA A 25 74.25 -37.78 0.93
C ALA A 25 74.43 -36.58 -0.01
N SER A 26 74.07 -35.42 0.54
CA SER A 26 74.65 -34.10 0.32
C SER A 26 73.76 -33.07 -0.38
N SER A 27 73.73 -31.92 0.30
CA SER A 27 73.68 -30.55 -0.22
C SER A 27 72.36 -29.83 0.03
N GLN A 28 72.41 -28.95 1.03
CA GLN A 28 71.48 -27.84 1.22
C GLN A 28 71.50 -26.96 -0.03
N GLU A 29 70.37 -26.86 -0.72
CA GLU A 29 70.02 -25.67 -1.52
C GLU A 29 68.57 -25.31 -1.21
N SER A 30 68.41 -24.26 -0.39
CA SER A 30 67.13 -23.60 -0.16
C SER A 30 66.68 -22.90 -1.44
N ASN A 31 65.80 -23.56 -2.20
CA ASN A 31 65.22 -23.02 -3.43
C ASN A 31 63.93 -22.21 -3.11
N PRO A 32 63.90 -20.87 -3.27
CA PRO A 32 62.75 -20.03 -2.90
C PRO A 32 61.55 -20.15 -3.86
N LYS A 33 61.67 -20.94 -4.94
CA LYS A 33 60.55 -21.20 -5.88
C LYS A 33 59.64 -22.37 -5.48
N SER A 34 60.06 -23.26 -4.57
CA SER A 34 59.23 -24.42 -4.16
C SER A 34 58.18 -24.07 -3.09
N THR A 35 58.44 -23.04 -2.30
CA THR A 35 57.54 -22.53 -1.25
C THR A 35 56.35 -21.76 -1.81
N ASP A 36 56.48 -21.14 -2.99
CA ASP A 36 55.43 -20.34 -3.64
C ASP A 36 54.38 -21.24 -4.33
N MET A 37 54.84 -22.30 -5.01
CA MET A 37 54.00 -23.36 -5.59
C MET A 37 53.23 -24.18 -4.55
N THR A 38 53.84 -24.40 -3.38
CA THR A 38 53.20 -25.12 -2.27
C THR A 38 52.18 -24.24 -1.54
N HIS A 39 52.43 -22.94 -1.43
CA HIS A 39 51.43 -21.99 -0.92
C HIS A 39 50.22 -21.85 -1.87
N GLU A 40 50.43 -21.76 -3.18
CA GLU A 40 49.33 -21.68 -4.17
C GLU A 40 48.49 -22.97 -4.21
N THR A 41 49.13 -24.13 -4.09
CA THR A 41 48.41 -25.43 -4.01
C THR A 41 47.67 -25.59 -2.68
N GLN A 42 48.24 -25.12 -1.57
CA GLN A 42 47.56 -25.08 -0.27
C GLN A 42 46.35 -24.13 -0.28
N GLU A 43 46.47 -22.98 -0.95
CA GLU A 43 45.36 -22.03 -1.11
C GLU A 43 44.23 -22.63 -1.96
N LYS A 44 44.56 -23.31 -3.05
CA LYS A 44 43.59 -24.05 -3.88
C LYS A 44 42.92 -25.18 -3.09
N LEU A 45 43.67 -25.91 -2.26
CA LEU A 45 43.14 -26.95 -1.38
C LEU A 45 42.18 -26.36 -0.33
N ASN A 46 42.55 -25.25 0.31
CA ASN A 46 41.69 -24.56 1.28
C ASN A 46 40.41 -24.04 0.62
N LYS A 47 40.50 -23.48 -0.60
CA LYS A 47 39.33 -23.07 -1.41
C LYS A 47 38.42 -24.25 -1.78
N ALA A 48 39.01 -25.39 -2.15
CA ALA A 48 38.27 -26.61 -2.46
C ALA A 48 37.54 -27.17 -1.23
N LEU A 49 38.22 -27.21 -0.07
CA LEU A 49 37.63 -27.61 1.21
C LEU A 49 36.49 -26.68 1.63
N ALA A 50 36.68 -25.36 1.54
CA ALA A 50 35.62 -24.38 1.81
C ALA A 50 34.42 -24.53 0.85
N THR A 51 34.67 -24.89 -0.40
CA THR A 51 33.60 -25.17 -1.37
C THR A 51 32.84 -26.45 -1.01
N LEU A 52 33.55 -27.52 -0.61
CA LEU A 52 32.94 -28.76 -0.14
C LEU A 52 32.09 -28.55 1.11
N GLU A 53 32.59 -27.78 2.09
CA GLU A 53 31.85 -27.41 3.28
C GLU A 53 30.59 -26.61 2.93
N ASN A 54 30.69 -25.65 2.01
CA ASN A 54 29.52 -24.91 1.55
C ASN A 54 28.52 -25.79 0.79
N CYS A 55 28.98 -26.78 0.03
CA CYS A 55 28.13 -27.77 -0.62
C CYS A 55 27.42 -28.67 0.41
N HIS A 56 28.12 -29.16 1.44
CA HIS A 56 27.53 -29.92 2.54
C HIS A 56 26.45 -29.09 3.26
N ARG A 57 26.76 -27.86 3.63
CA ARG A 57 25.79 -26.96 4.26
C ARG A 57 24.55 -26.73 3.38
N ARG A 58 24.73 -26.60 2.06
CA ARG A 58 23.60 -26.50 1.12
C ARG A 58 22.78 -27.79 1.06
N MET A 59 23.41 -28.96 1.11
CA MET A 59 22.69 -30.23 1.16
C MET A 59 21.89 -30.37 2.45
N ASP A 60 22.46 -29.98 3.60
CA ASP A 60 21.77 -30.00 4.89
C ASP A 60 20.55 -29.06 4.86
N GLN A 61 20.72 -27.82 4.37
CA GLN A 61 19.62 -26.87 4.18
C GLN A 61 18.52 -27.41 3.25
N LEU A 62 18.89 -28.07 2.15
CA LEU A 62 17.92 -28.69 1.26
C LEU A 62 17.19 -29.86 1.92
N GLY A 63 17.90 -30.63 2.76
CA GLY A 63 17.33 -31.70 3.58
C GLY A 63 16.29 -31.17 4.58
N GLU A 64 16.59 -30.07 5.27
CA GLU A 64 15.66 -29.37 6.15
C GLU A 64 14.42 -28.88 5.40
N ILE A 65 14.59 -28.17 4.28
CA ILE A 65 13.49 -27.69 3.43
C ILE A 65 12.62 -28.85 2.94
N PHE A 66 13.24 -29.96 2.53
CA PHE A 66 12.53 -31.16 2.09
C PHE A 66 11.68 -31.75 3.22
N ASN A 67 12.25 -31.90 4.42
CA ASN A 67 11.54 -32.44 5.58
C ASN A 67 10.39 -31.52 6.03
N GLU A 68 10.60 -30.21 6.01
CA GLU A 68 9.54 -29.23 6.28
C GLU A 68 8.39 -29.32 5.27
N ARG A 69 8.70 -29.42 3.97
CA ARG A 69 7.70 -29.60 2.91
C ARG A 69 6.91 -30.88 3.11
N LYS A 70 7.60 -32.00 3.34
CA LYS A 70 6.98 -33.30 3.60
C LYS A 70 6.05 -33.26 4.82
N SER A 71 6.49 -32.62 5.91
CA SER A 71 5.68 -32.43 7.12
C SER A 71 4.45 -31.55 6.87
N ARG A 72 4.57 -30.52 6.03
CA ARG A 72 3.44 -29.66 5.64
C ARG A 72 2.44 -30.41 4.75
N GLU A 73 2.92 -31.12 3.74
CA GLU A 73 2.08 -31.94 2.85
C GLU A 73 1.32 -33.02 3.64
N ALA A 74 1.98 -33.69 4.59
CA ALA A 74 1.32 -34.66 5.46
C ALA A 74 0.22 -34.02 6.33
N ARG A 75 0.42 -32.80 6.83
CA ARG A 75 -0.60 -32.04 7.57
C ARG A 75 -1.78 -31.63 6.68
N GLU A 76 -1.50 -31.19 5.46
CA GLU A 76 -2.54 -30.85 4.46
C GLU A 76 -3.36 -32.08 4.06
N ASP A 77 -2.72 -33.23 3.89
CA ASP A 77 -3.38 -34.49 3.57
C ASP A 77 -4.34 -34.95 4.68
N ILE A 78 -3.98 -34.74 5.95
CA ILE A 78 -4.90 -34.99 7.07
C ILE A 78 -6.16 -34.12 6.97
N MET A 79 -6.03 -32.89 6.47
CA MET A 79 -7.14 -31.94 6.33
C MET A 79 -7.82 -31.98 4.96
N ARG A 80 -7.54 -33.00 4.13
CA ARG A 80 -8.04 -33.13 2.75
C ARG A 80 -9.55 -32.98 2.63
N GLU A 81 -10.32 -33.60 3.52
CA GLU A 81 -11.79 -33.52 3.48
C GLU A 81 -12.29 -32.10 3.77
N SER A 82 -11.71 -31.45 4.78
CA SER A 82 -11.98 -30.05 5.12
C SER A 82 -11.62 -29.11 3.98
N LEU A 83 -10.45 -29.30 3.37
CA LEU A 83 -10.02 -28.55 2.18
C LEU A 83 -10.98 -28.74 1.01
N ARG A 84 -11.34 -29.99 0.70
CA ARG A 84 -12.29 -30.31 -0.39
C ARG A 84 -13.64 -29.64 -0.14
N ARG A 85 -14.19 -29.75 1.08
CA ARG A 85 -15.45 -29.12 1.46
C ARG A 85 -15.37 -27.60 1.31
N TRP A 86 -14.28 -27.01 1.76
CA TRP A 86 -14.08 -25.57 1.69
C TRP A 86 -13.95 -25.05 0.25
N PHE A 87 -13.18 -25.72 -0.61
CA PHE A 87 -13.06 -25.34 -2.02
C PHE A 87 -14.39 -25.49 -2.80
N ILE A 88 -15.21 -26.48 -2.45
CA ILE A 88 -16.56 -26.58 -3.00
C ILE A 88 -17.40 -25.35 -2.61
N LEU A 89 -17.30 -24.88 -1.36
CA LEU A 89 -17.96 -23.64 -0.92
C LEU A 89 -17.45 -22.42 -1.70
N VAL A 90 -16.13 -22.22 -1.77
CA VAL A 90 -15.49 -21.15 -2.57
C VAL A 90 -16.05 -21.15 -4.01
N ARG A 91 -16.04 -22.32 -4.66
CA ARG A 91 -16.51 -22.46 -6.03
C ARG A 91 -17.99 -22.12 -6.16
N THR A 92 -18.85 -22.68 -5.31
CA THR A 92 -20.31 -22.56 -5.46
C THR A 92 -20.86 -21.21 -5.01
N MET A 93 -20.21 -20.57 -4.05
CA MET A 93 -20.68 -19.31 -3.45
C MET A 93 -20.03 -18.07 -4.06
N VAL A 94 -18.78 -18.18 -4.54
CA VAL A 94 -18.01 -17.02 -5.00
C VAL A 94 -17.71 -17.10 -6.49
N LEU A 95 -17.05 -18.17 -6.95
CA LEU A 95 -16.46 -18.21 -8.29
C LEU A 95 -17.42 -18.64 -9.41
N VAL A 96 -18.34 -19.57 -9.12
CA VAL A 96 -19.26 -20.19 -10.08
C VAL A 96 -20.67 -20.23 -9.48
N PRO A 97 -21.31 -19.05 -9.31
CA PRO A 97 -22.68 -18.95 -8.83
C PRO A 97 -23.66 -19.59 -9.82
N LYS A 98 -24.74 -20.20 -9.33
CA LYS A 98 -25.72 -20.92 -10.17
C LYS A 98 -26.85 -20.03 -10.70
N SER A 99 -27.03 -18.85 -10.11
CA SER A 99 -28.04 -17.88 -10.52
C SER A 99 -27.46 -16.47 -10.65
N ILE A 100 -28.14 -15.62 -11.41
CA ILE A 100 -27.78 -14.20 -11.57
C ILE A 100 -27.83 -13.47 -10.21
N GLU A 101 -28.79 -13.79 -9.35
CA GLU A 101 -28.89 -13.21 -8.00
C GLU A 101 -27.70 -13.59 -7.12
N GLN A 102 -27.30 -14.87 -7.15
CA GLN A 102 -26.11 -15.33 -6.44
C GLN A 102 -24.85 -14.64 -6.98
N ALA A 103 -24.74 -14.48 -8.31
CA ALA A 103 -23.64 -13.77 -8.94
C ALA A 103 -23.57 -12.29 -8.53
N LYS A 104 -24.71 -11.62 -8.38
CA LYS A 104 -24.75 -10.25 -7.84
C LYS A 104 -24.34 -10.21 -6.36
N SER A 105 -24.81 -11.17 -5.57
CA SER A 105 -24.50 -11.22 -4.13
C SER A 105 -23.05 -11.60 -3.84
N SER A 106 -22.37 -12.30 -4.75
CA SER A 106 -20.97 -12.72 -4.58
C SER A 106 -19.96 -11.66 -5.00
N GLN A 107 -20.38 -10.65 -5.76
CA GLN A 107 -19.52 -9.52 -6.15
C GLN A 107 -19.09 -8.72 -4.91
N PRO A 108 -17.81 -8.31 -4.83
CA PRO A 108 -17.36 -7.38 -3.79
C PRO A 108 -18.22 -6.12 -3.71
N LEU A 109 -18.30 -5.58 -2.49
CA LEU A 109 -19.07 -4.37 -2.24
C LEU A 109 -18.38 -3.15 -2.88
N LYS A 110 -19.17 -2.11 -3.18
CA LYS A 110 -18.67 -0.90 -3.86
C LYS A 110 -17.62 -0.12 -3.07
N ASP A 111 -17.56 -0.32 -1.76
CA ASP A 111 -16.57 0.28 -0.85
C ASP A 111 -15.25 -0.50 -0.78
N GLY A 112 -15.12 -1.59 -1.57
CA GLY A 112 -13.95 -2.47 -1.62
C GLY A 112 -13.89 -3.49 -0.51
N SER A 113 -14.97 -3.66 0.27
CA SER A 113 -15.08 -4.74 1.25
C SER A 113 -15.55 -6.04 0.58
N LEU A 114 -15.39 -7.15 1.31
CA LEU A 114 -15.80 -8.47 0.83
C LEU A 114 -17.32 -8.56 0.76
N SER A 115 -17.79 -9.43 -0.12
CA SER A 115 -19.20 -9.76 -0.21
C SER A 115 -19.61 -10.70 0.92
N PRO A 116 -20.91 -10.74 1.31
CA PRO A 116 -21.35 -11.68 2.33
C PRO A 116 -20.99 -13.16 2.04
N PRO A 117 -21.06 -13.66 0.78
CA PRO A 117 -20.56 -15.00 0.46
C PRO A 117 -19.04 -15.17 0.65
N MET A 118 -18.24 -14.15 0.34
CA MET A 118 -16.79 -14.18 0.59
C MET A 118 -16.50 -14.24 2.10
N ASP A 119 -17.17 -13.42 2.91
CA ASP A 119 -17.00 -13.42 4.37
C ASP A 119 -17.44 -14.75 5.01
N GLN A 120 -18.51 -15.36 4.49
CA GLN A 120 -18.94 -16.68 4.92
C GLN A 120 -17.85 -17.73 4.64
N VAL A 121 -17.28 -17.74 3.45
CA VAL A 121 -16.18 -18.66 3.08
C VAL A 121 -14.95 -18.44 3.95
N VAL A 122 -14.61 -17.18 4.26
CA VAL A 122 -13.51 -16.82 5.16
C VAL A 122 -13.77 -17.30 6.59
N THR A 123 -15.01 -17.21 7.06
CA THR A 123 -15.44 -17.68 8.39
C THR A 123 -15.40 -19.20 8.46
N GLU A 124 -15.84 -19.90 7.42
CA GLU A 124 -15.78 -21.37 7.37
C GLU A 124 -14.34 -21.89 7.32
N ALA A 125 -13.40 -21.20 6.65
CA ALA A 125 -11.97 -21.56 6.73
C ALA A 125 -11.44 -21.51 8.17
N THR A 126 -11.84 -20.50 8.94
CA THR A 126 -11.47 -20.36 10.36
C THR A 126 -12.08 -21.48 11.19
N LYS A 127 -13.36 -21.79 11.01
CA LYS A 127 -14.05 -22.87 11.74
C LYS A 127 -13.45 -24.25 11.47
N LEU A 128 -13.05 -24.52 10.22
CA LEU A 128 -12.41 -25.77 9.83
C LEU A 128 -10.93 -25.85 10.26
N GLY A 129 -10.37 -24.78 10.84
CA GLY A 129 -8.97 -24.72 11.26
C GLY A 129 -7.96 -24.65 10.11
N ILE A 130 -8.41 -24.46 8.87
CA ILE A 130 -7.58 -24.54 7.65
C ILE A 130 -7.07 -23.19 7.15
N ARG A 131 -7.45 -22.07 7.79
CA ARG A 131 -7.10 -20.70 7.35
C ARG A 131 -5.59 -20.48 7.13
N HIS A 132 -4.77 -21.13 7.95
CA HIS A 132 -3.32 -20.98 7.94
C HIS A 132 -2.64 -21.72 6.76
N LEU A 133 -3.36 -22.58 6.05
CA LEU A 133 -2.82 -23.32 4.92
C LEU A 133 -2.51 -22.36 3.76
N PRO A 134 -1.37 -22.53 3.05
CA PRO A 134 -0.92 -21.60 2.03
C PRO A 134 -1.97 -21.31 0.95
N ASP A 135 -2.59 -22.36 0.39
CA ASP A 135 -3.57 -22.22 -0.70
C ASP A 135 -4.87 -21.53 -0.24
N VAL A 136 -5.28 -21.80 1.00
CA VAL A 136 -6.45 -21.15 1.62
C VAL A 136 -6.16 -19.67 1.85
N SER A 137 -5.00 -19.35 2.40
CA SER A 137 -4.55 -17.97 2.63
C SER A 137 -4.43 -17.19 1.31
N LEU A 138 -3.85 -17.79 0.27
CA LEU A 138 -3.74 -17.19 -1.06
C LEU A 138 -5.12 -16.93 -1.68
N THR A 139 -6.06 -17.86 -1.54
CA THR A 139 -7.42 -17.70 -2.05
C THR A 139 -8.17 -16.57 -1.32
N ILE A 140 -8.05 -16.50 0.01
CA ILE A 140 -8.65 -15.41 0.81
C ILE A 140 -8.02 -14.06 0.43
N ASN A 141 -6.70 -14.02 0.25
CA ASN A 141 -6.00 -12.83 -0.21
C ASN A 141 -6.49 -12.37 -1.58
N ALA A 142 -6.77 -13.31 -2.49
CA ALA A 142 -7.31 -13.01 -3.81
C ALA A 142 -8.70 -12.34 -3.74
N PHE A 143 -9.54 -12.69 -2.75
CA PHE A 143 -10.81 -11.98 -2.54
C PHE A 143 -10.60 -10.50 -2.20
N GLY A 144 -9.67 -10.20 -1.28
CA GLY A 144 -9.32 -8.81 -0.96
C GLY A 144 -8.71 -8.07 -2.16
N CYS A 145 -7.84 -8.73 -2.93
CA CYS A 145 -7.29 -8.16 -4.16
C CYS A 145 -8.40 -7.83 -5.17
N MET A 146 -9.35 -8.75 -5.41
CA MET A 146 -10.48 -8.51 -6.31
C MET A 146 -11.37 -7.36 -5.83
N ALA A 147 -11.69 -7.32 -4.54
CA ALA A 147 -12.52 -6.28 -3.95
C ALA A 147 -11.88 -4.90 -4.12
N TRP A 148 -10.59 -4.78 -3.79
CA TRP A 148 -9.84 -3.55 -4.00
C TRP A 148 -9.73 -3.17 -5.48
N SER A 149 -9.42 -4.12 -6.37
CA SER A 149 -9.29 -3.84 -7.81
C SER A 149 -10.59 -3.36 -8.44
N LEU A 150 -11.74 -3.93 -8.05
CA LEU A 150 -13.05 -3.49 -8.53
C LEU A 150 -13.40 -2.08 -8.01
N ARG A 151 -13.13 -1.81 -6.74
CA ARG A 151 -13.29 -0.46 -6.18
C ARG A 151 -12.38 0.54 -6.89
N ALA A 152 -11.11 0.19 -7.08
CA ALA A 152 -10.15 1.03 -7.78
C ALA A 152 -10.63 1.34 -9.21
N LEU A 153 -11.11 0.32 -9.95
CA LEU A 153 -11.68 0.52 -11.27
C LEU A 153 -12.89 1.48 -11.24
N HIS A 154 -13.80 1.30 -10.29
CA HIS A 154 -14.99 2.15 -10.16
C HIS A 154 -14.66 3.62 -9.82
N VAL A 155 -13.66 3.84 -8.96
CA VAL A 155 -13.23 5.19 -8.57
C VAL A 155 -12.44 5.86 -9.70
N LEU A 156 -11.54 5.12 -10.35
CA LEU A 156 -10.61 5.63 -11.37
C LEU A 156 -11.24 5.72 -12.77
N SER A 157 -12.41 5.14 -13.01
CA SER A 157 -13.15 5.29 -14.28
C SER A 157 -13.73 6.70 -14.49
N ARG A 158 -13.58 7.59 -13.51
CA ARG A 158 -13.97 9.01 -13.53
C ARG A 158 -12.90 9.85 -12.85
N LYS A 159 -12.99 11.18 -12.92
CA LYS A 159 -12.18 12.07 -12.07
C LYS A 159 -12.59 11.84 -10.60
N PRO A 160 -11.73 11.23 -9.76
CA PRO A 160 -12.13 10.85 -8.41
C PRO A 160 -11.96 12.03 -7.45
N LYS A 161 -12.72 12.01 -6.34
CA LYS A 161 -12.43 12.92 -5.22
C LYS A 161 -11.15 12.45 -4.52
N ILE A 162 -10.35 13.37 -4.00
CA ILE A 162 -9.10 13.01 -3.30
C ILE A 162 -9.32 12.02 -2.15
N GLU A 163 -10.41 12.15 -1.39
CA GLU A 163 -10.67 11.27 -0.26
C GLU A 163 -10.96 9.82 -0.67
N GLU A 164 -11.51 9.61 -1.86
CA GLU A 164 -11.71 8.27 -2.42
C GLU A 164 -10.36 7.61 -2.74
N VAL A 165 -9.42 8.38 -3.30
CA VAL A 165 -8.07 7.91 -3.60
C VAL A 165 -7.26 7.68 -2.32
N ARG A 166 -7.38 8.57 -1.33
CA ARG A 166 -6.75 8.40 -0.01
C ARG A 166 -7.23 7.11 0.65
N SER A 167 -8.54 6.85 0.60
CA SER A 167 -9.13 5.61 1.11
C SER A 167 -8.64 4.37 0.34
N LEU A 168 -8.49 4.43 -0.98
CA LEU A 168 -7.93 3.33 -1.78
C LEU A 168 -6.49 2.99 -1.40
N VAL A 169 -5.63 4.02 -1.26
CA VAL A 169 -4.24 3.84 -0.86
C VAL A 169 -4.16 3.26 0.55
N SER A 170 -4.91 3.82 1.51
CA SER A 170 -4.94 3.33 2.90
C SER A 170 -5.40 1.88 3.00
N GLN A 171 -6.41 1.46 2.22
CA GLN A 171 -6.85 0.06 2.18
C GLN A 171 -5.75 -0.89 1.68
N SER A 172 -4.94 -0.46 0.71
CA SER A 172 -3.85 -1.28 0.17
C SER A 172 -2.65 -1.44 1.12
N GLU A 173 -2.51 -0.52 2.09
CA GLU A 173 -1.47 -0.55 3.12
C GLU A 173 -1.93 -1.33 4.37
N GLY A 174 -3.23 -1.60 4.49
CA GLY A 174 -3.82 -2.35 5.60
C GLY A 174 -3.48 -3.84 5.59
N ALA A 175 -3.72 -4.50 6.73
CA ALA A 175 -3.46 -5.94 6.90
C ALA A 175 -4.51 -6.86 6.24
N PHE A 176 -5.55 -6.30 5.61
CA PHE A 176 -6.70 -7.06 5.11
C PHE A 176 -6.33 -7.98 3.94
N PHE A 177 -5.41 -7.53 3.08
CA PHE A 177 -4.89 -8.28 1.93
C PHE A 177 -3.54 -7.71 1.52
N LYS A 178 -2.80 -8.47 0.73
CA LYS A 178 -1.50 -8.11 0.17
C LYS A 178 -1.59 -8.15 -1.35
N LEU A 179 -1.40 -6.98 -1.96
CA LEU A 179 -1.30 -6.87 -3.40
C LEU A 179 -0.05 -7.60 -3.92
N PRO A 180 -0.15 -8.32 -5.06
CA PRO A 180 1.01 -8.94 -5.70
C PRO A 180 2.04 -7.91 -6.16
N GLU A 181 1.57 -6.74 -6.62
CA GLU A 181 2.40 -5.66 -7.14
C GLU A 181 2.07 -4.33 -6.46
N THR A 182 3.09 -3.64 -5.95
CA THR A 182 2.95 -2.34 -5.27
C THR A 182 3.05 -1.15 -6.21
N LYS A 183 3.41 -1.37 -7.49
CA LYS A 183 3.57 -0.30 -8.48
C LYS A 183 2.27 0.45 -8.75
N CYS A 184 1.15 -0.25 -8.84
CA CYS A 184 -0.18 0.36 -9.04
C CYS A 184 -0.52 1.34 -7.91
N VAL A 185 -0.21 0.98 -6.66
CA VAL A 185 -0.41 1.85 -5.49
C VAL A 185 0.48 3.09 -5.56
N ARG A 186 1.77 2.91 -5.93
CA ARG A 186 2.71 4.05 -6.11
C ARG A 186 2.23 5.04 -7.18
N MET A 187 1.59 4.56 -8.24
CA MET A 187 1.00 5.43 -9.28
C MET A 187 -0.15 6.29 -8.76
N LEU A 188 -0.87 5.85 -7.71
CA LEU A 188 -1.90 6.64 -7.03
C LEU A 188 -1.31 7.57 -5.96
N GLN A 189 -0.28 7.11 -5.25
CA GLN A 189 0.41 7.88 -4.22
C GLN A 189 1.10 9.13 -4.79
N SER A 190 1.76 9.03 -5.94
CA SER A 190 2.50 10.17 -6.50
C SER A 190 1.61 11.40 -6.82
N PRO A 191 0.48 11.28 -7.55
CA PRO A 191 -0.45 12.39 -7.69
C PRO A 191 -1.13 12.79 -6.36
N LEU A 192 -1.32 11.85 -5.42
CA LEU A 192 -1.88 12.16 -4.09
C LEU A 192 -0.95 13.04 -3.26
N SER A 193 0.36 12.83 -3.33
CA SER A 193 1.35 13.71 -2.70
C SER A 193 1.32 15.11 -3.31
N ARG A 194 1.21 15.22 -4.65
CA ARG A 194 1.06 16.52 -5.33
C ARG A 194 -0.21 17.25 -4.92
N ALA A 195 -1.34 16.53 -4.86
CA ALA A 195 -2.62 17.06 -4.40
C ALA A 195 -2.55 17.56 -2.95
N THR A 196 -1.94 16.79 -2.05
CA THR A 196 -1.79 17.17 -0.64
C THR A 196 -0.92 18.42 -0.49
N LEU A 197 0.19 18.51 -1.23
CA LEU A 197 1.03 19.71 -1.23
C LEU A 197 0.28 20.92 -1.78
N TRP A 198 -0.51 20.72 -2.83
CA TRP A 198 -1.35 21.78 -3.40
C TRP A 198 -2.40 22.27 -2.39
N GLN A 199 -3.14 21.38 -1.72
CA GLN A 199 -4.09 21.76 -0.66
C GLN A 199 -3.41 22.59 0.42
N ALA A 200 -2.24 22.16 0.89
CA ALA A 200 -1.49 22.89 1.92
C ALA A 200 -1.11 24.31 1.47
N LYS A 201 -0.76 24.50 0.19
CA LYS A 201 -0.49 25.82 -0.38
C LYS A 201 -1.75 26.68 -0.44
N VAL A 202 -2.89 26.10 -0.83
CA VAL A 202 -4.18 26.82 -0.89
C VAL A 202 -4.64 27.23 0.50
N VAL A 203 -4.64 26.31 1.45
CA VAL A 203 -4.99 26.59 2.86
C VAL A 203 -4.10 27.70 3.44
N LYS A 204 -2.80 27.69 3.10
CA LYS A 204 -1.88 28.74 3.52
C LYS A 204 -2.20 30.10 2.87
N ALA A 205 -2.52 30.11 1.57
CA ALA A 205 -2.83 31.34 0.84
C ALA A 205 -4.16 31.97 1.29
N LEU A 206 -5.16 31.13 1.58
CA LEU A 206 -6.48 31.55 2.03
C LEU A 206 -6.61 31.71 3.55
N LYS A 207 -5.51 31.57 4.29
CA LYS A 207 -5.51 31.63 5.76
C LYS A 207 -6.22 32.92 6.24
N PRO A 208 -7.26 32.80 7.09
CA PRO A 208 -7.92 33.95 7.69
C PRO A 208 -6.95 34.71 8.60
N ILE A 209 -6.96 36.03 8.52
CA ILE A 209 -6.19 36.93 9.39
C ILE A 209 -7.19 37.88 10.04
N PRO A 210 -7.45 37.77 11.35
CA PRO A 210 -8.41 38.63 12.04
C PRO A 210 -8.07 40.12 11.85
N GLY A 211 -9.07 40.92 11.47
CA GLY A 211 -8.91 42.35 11.25
C GLY A 211 -8.23 42.76 9.93
N GLU A 212 -7.68 41.83 9.16
CA GLU A 212 -7.09 42.13 7.85
C GLU A 212 -8.20 42.45 6.83
N LYS A 213 -8.12 43.63 6.22
CA LYS A 213 -9.06 44.08 5.19
C LYS A 213 -8.44 44.08 3.80
N LYS A 214 -7.11 43.91 3.67
CA LYS A 214 -6.48 43.86 2.36
C LYS A 214 -6.96 42.61 1.62
N PRO A 215 -7.43 42.75 0.36
CA PRO A 215 -7.81 41.61 -0.46
C PRO A 215 -6.68 40.58 -0.58
N TYR A 216 -7.05 39.33 -0.81
CA TYR A 216 -6.13 38.29 -1.22
C TYR A 216 -5.49 38.65 -2.57
N GLU A 217 -4.24 38.23 -2.76
CA GLU A 217 -3.52 38.49 -3.99
C GLU A 217 -4.03 37.56 -5.11
N VAL A 218 -4.90 38.09 -5.98
CA VAL A 218 -5.60 37.32 -7.03
C VAL A 218 -4.64 36.65 -8.01
N SER A 219 -3.47 37.24 -8.28
CA SER A 219 -2.41 36.66 -9.11
C SER A 219 -1.91 35.33 -8.55
N VAL A 220 -1.67 35.28 -7.23
CA VAL A 220 -1.24 34.08 -6.50
C VAL A 220 -2.32 33.03 -6.50
N LEU A 221 -3.58 33.41 -6.21
CA LEU A 221 -4.72 32.48 -6.21
C LEU A 221 -4.96 31.88 -7.60
N SER A 222 -4.86 32.69 -8.66
CA SER A 222 -4.99 32.24 -10.05
C SER A 222 -3.87 31.28 -10.44
N GLY A 223 -2.64 31.53 -9.99
CA GLY A 223 -1.52 30.60 -10.16
C GLY A 223 -1.76 29.25 -9.47
N LEU A 224 -2.32 29.27 -8.25
CA LEU A 224 -2.71 28.05 -7.53
C LEU A 224 -3.82 27.29 -8.25
N LEU A 225 -4.85 27.98 -8.75
CA LEU A 225 -5.94 27.37 -9.52
C LEU A 225 -5.41 26.75 -10.82
N GLY A 226 -4.45 27.40 -11.49
CA GLY A 226 -3.75 26.83 -12.65
C GLY A 226 -3.04 25.51 -12.32
N GLY A 227 -2.33 25.47 -11.19
CA GLY A 227 -1.64 24.25 -10.72
C GLY A 227 -2.57 23.08 -10.37
N ALA A 228 -3.85 23.31 -10.12
CA ALA A 228 -4.83 22.25 -9.89
C ALA A 228 -5.16 21.45 -11.16
N ARG A 229 -5.01 22.07 -12.35
CA ARG A 229 -5.35 21.45 -13.65
C ARG A 229 -4.50 20.21 -13.96
N ASP A 230 -3.27 20.16 -13.45
CA ASP A 230 -2.34 19.06 -13.64
C ASP A 230 -2.53 17.91 -12.64
N ILE A 231 -3.50 18.04 -11.73
CA ILE A 231 -3.81 17.07 -10.69
C ILE A 231 -5.07 16.30 -11.11
N PRO A 232 -5.00 14.97 -11.25
CA PRO A 232 -6.11 14.19 -11.80
C PRO A 232 -7.25 13.94 -10.80
N TYR A 233 -7.42 14.79 -9.78
CA TYR A 233 -8.40 14.61 -8.70
C TYR A 233 -9.29 15.85 -8.57
N THR A 234 -10.49 15.67 -8.05
CA THR A 234 -11.38 16.77 -7.69
C THR A 234 -11.15 17.15 -6.23
N MET A 235 -10.83 18.43 -6.02
CA MET A 235 -10.52 19.00 -4.71
C MET A 235 -11.58 20.03 -4.31
N PRO A 236 -12.07 20.04 -3.05
CA PRO A 236 -13.02 21.06 -2.61
C PRO A 236 -12.41 22.48 -2.62
N GLU A 237 -11.11 22.60 -2.39
CA GLU A 237 -10.42 23.89 -2.37
C GLU A 237 -10.37 24.57 -3.75
N GLU A 238 -10.58 23.83 -4.86
CA GLU A 238 -10.68 24.42 -6.20
C GLU A 238 -11.89 25.36 -6.28
N SER A 239 -13.02 24.96 -5.71
CA SER A 239 -14.24 25.77 -5.70
C SER A 239 -14.06 27.03 -4.84
N GLN A 240 -13.39 26.88 -3.69
CA GLN A 240 -13.09 28.00 -2.79
C GLN A 240 -12.13 29.02 -3.41
N LEU A 241 -11.10 28.57 -4.13
CA LEU A 241 -10.23 29.45 -4.90
C LEU A 241 -11.00 30.22 -5.96
N TRP A 242 -11.82 29.51 -6.74
CA TRP A 242 -12.60 30.11 -7.81
C TRP A 242 -13.54 31.20 -7.29
N SER A 243 -14.31 30.92 -6.22
CA SER A 243 -15.20 31.92 -5.62
C SER A 243 -14.46 33.12 -5.05
N THR A 244 -13.28 32.91 -4.46
CA THR A 244 -12.46 34.01 -3.92
C THR A 244 -11.87 34.88 -5.04
N ILE A 245 -11.51 34.29 -6.18
CA ILE A 245 -11.00 35.02 -7.35
C ILE A 245 -12.12 35.82 -8.02
N GLU A 246 -13.31 35.22 -8.17
CA GLU A 246 -14.48 35.87 -8.77
C GLU A 246 -14.90 37.10 -7.97
N ASP A 247 -14.76 37.04 -6.64
CA ASP A 247 -15.00 38.16 -5.74
C ASP A 247 -13.75 39.04 -5.52
N GLU A 248 -12.89 39.14 -6.54
CA GLU A 248 -11.72 40.03 -6.57
C GLU A 248 -10.73 39.88 -5.38
N GLY A 249 -10.76 38.74 -4.69
CA GLY A 249 -9.97 38.48 -3.50
C GLY A 249 -10.51 39.13 -2.22
N ASN A 250 -11.76 39.58 -2.19
CA ASN A 250 -12.32 40.25 -1.03
C ASN A 250 -12.27 39.38 0.24
N ARG A 251 -11.85 40.00 1.34
CA ARG A 251 -11.91 39.39 2.67
C ARG A 251 -13.24 39.74 3.31
N HIS A 252 -13.93 38.70 3.76
CA HIS A 252 -15.17 38.82 4.49
C HIS A 252 -14.95 38.49 5.95
N CYS A 253 -16.00 38.78 6.73
CA CYS A 253 -16.09 38.41 8.13
C CYS A 253 -15.02 39.06 9.02
N LEU A 254 -15.25 39.01 10.32
CA LEU A 254 -14.29 39.48 11.34
C LEU A 254 -13.02 38.60 11.42
N CYS A 255 -13.08 37.36 10.94
CA CYS A 255 -11.91 36.49 10.84
C CYS A 255 -10.99 36.85 9.66
N GLY A 256 -11.44 37.72 8.74
CA GLY A 256 -10.71 38.08 7.52
C GLY A 256 -10.53 36.90 6.56
N GLY A 257 -11.43 35.92 6.60
CA GLY A 257 -11.42 34.72 5.76
C GLY A 257 -12.23 34.89 4.48
N PRO A 258 -12.10 33.95 3.51
CA PRO A 258 -12.91 33.98 2.30
C PRO A 258 -14.30 33.37 2.56
N SER A 259 -15.16 33.38 1.53
CA SER A 259 -16.30 32.47 1.48
C SER A 259 -15.79 31.03 1.34
N ASP A 260 -16.02 30.20 2.35
CA ASP A 260 -15.46 28.83 2.47
C ASP A 260 -16.53 27.74 2.49
N GLY A 261 -17.73 28.07 2.00
CA GLY A 261 -18.87 27.15 1.94
C GLY A 261 -19.65 27.02 3.27
N ARG A 262 -19.18 27.63 4.36
CA ARG A 262 -19.98 27.78 5.59
C ARG A 262 -21.11 28.78 5.37
N PHE A 263 -22.15 28.68 6.19
CA PHE A 263 -23.24 29.65 6.18
C PHE A 263 -22.70 31.06 6.44
N MET A 264 -23.10 32.02 5.59
CA MET A 264 -22.76 33.42 5.74
C MET A 264 -24.02 34.28 5.79
N ILE A 265 -23.96 35.38 6.55
CA ILE A 265 -25.03 36.37 6.71
C ILE A 265 -24.50 37.76 6.41
N SER A 266 -25.27 38.54 5.66
CA SER A 266 -25.00 39.96 5.39
C SER A 266 -25.55 40.83 6.52
N CYS A 267 -24.79 41.86 6.91
CA CYS A 267 -25.26 42.88 7.85
C CYS A 267 -26.09 43.94 7.15
N ASP A 268 -27.31 44.22 7.61
CA ASP A 268 -28.19 45.22 6.97
C ASP A 268 -27.70 46.68 7.14
N LYS A 269 -26.73 46.93 8.03
CA LYS A 269 -26.18 48.28 8.26
C LYS A 269 -24.90 48.56 7.48
N CYS A 270 -24.00 47.58 7.36
CA CYS A 270 -22.71 47.76 6.71
C CYS A 270 -22.49 46.90 5.46
N GLU A 271 -23.46 46.04 5.11
CA GLU A 271 -23.46 45.16 3.94
C GLU A 271 -22.29 44.16 3.85
N VAL A 272 -21.50 44.04 4.93
CA VAL A 272 -20.42 43.05 5.04
C VAL A 272 -20.98 41.68 5.37
N TRP A 273 -20.42 40.64 4.74
CA TRP A 273 -20.76 39.24 4.99
C TRP A 273 -19.94 38.65 6.14
N TYR A 274 -20.58 37.84 6.97
CA TYR A 274 -19.97 37.19 8.12
C TYR A 274 -20.29 35.69 8.12
N HIS A 275 -19.31 34.83 8.43
CA HIS A 275 -19.60 33.43 8.72
C HIS A 275 -20.48 33.34 9.97
N GLY A 276 -21.57 32.58 9.91
CA GLY A 276 -22.50 32.43 11.03
C GLY A 276 -21.79 32.02 12.32
N ASP A 277 -20.88 31.05 12.24
CA ASP A 277 -20.06 30.60 13.37
C ASP A 277 -19.18 31.72 13.98
N CYS A 278 -18.73 32.68 13.18
CA CYS A 278 -17.90 33.79 13.66
C CYS A 278 -18.70 34.86 14.40
N VAL A 279 -20.02 34.87 14.24
CA VAL A 279 -20.93 35.85 14.87
C VAL A 279 -22.01 35.16 15.71
N ASP A 280 -21.79 33.90 16.07
CA ASP A 280 -22.70 33.03 16.83
C ASP A 280 -24.14 33.00 16.29
N PHE A 281 -24.29 33.11 14.96
CA PHE A 281 -25.57 33.09 14.28
C PHE A 281 -25.82 31.73 13.60
N LYS A 282 -26.95 31.10 13.96
CA LYS A 282 -27.44 29.88 13.32
C LYS A 282 -28.68 30.21 12.50
N ALA A 283 -28.72 29.81 11.24
CA ALA A 283 -29.90 29.97 10.39
C ALA A 283 -31.12 29.28 11.05
N GLN A 284 -32.05 30.07 11.58
CA GLN A 284 -33.37 29.58 11.94
C GLN A 284 -34.25 29.63 10.69
N GLY A 285 -35.17 28.66 10.54
CA GLY A 285 -35.91 28.39 9.30
C GLY A 285 -36.78 29.51 8.73
N ASP A 286 -36.84 30.68 9.38
CA ASP A 286 -37.53 31.88 8.90
C ASP A 286 -36.51 32.98 8.58
N ALA A 287 -36.19 33.12 7.29
CA ALA A 287 -35.26 34.11 6.75
C ALA A 287 -35.90 35.53 6.68
N GLN A 288 -36.38 36.07 7.81
CA GLN A 288 -37.11 37.36 7.83
C GLN A 288 -36.78 38.30 8.99
N SER A 289 -35.62 38.18 9.65
CA SER A 289 -35.19 39.18 10.64
C SER A 289 -34.01 40.00 10.13
N ASN A 290 -34.16 41.34 10.13
CA ASN A 290 -33.04 42.26 9.92
C ASN A 290 -31.91 41.91 10.91
N TRP A 291 -30.72 41.58 10.40
CA TRP A 291 -29.56 41.23 11.21
C TRP A 291 -28.48 42.31 11.12
N ILE A 292 -28.06 42.80 12.28
CA ILE A 292 -27.02 43.82 12.40
C ILE A 292 -25.80 43.20 13.11
N CYS A 293 -24.63 43.31 12.49
CA CYS A 293 -23.42 42.67 12.99
C CYS A 293 -22.93 43.26 14.33
N PRO A 294 -22.13 42.50 15.12
CA PRO A 294 -21.62 42.96 16.41
C PRO A 294 -20.79 44.24 16.37
N LEU A 295 -20.15 44.55 15.24
CA LEU A 295 -19.42 45.82 15.05
C LEU A 295 -20.37 47.01 14.91
N CYS A 296 -21.51 46.79 14.26
CA CYS A 296 -22.52 47.80 14.00
C CYS A 296 -23.41 48.09 15.21
N THR A 297 -23.62 47.10 16.07
CA THR A 297 -24.32 47.23 17.36
C THR A 297 -23.41 47.71 18.50
N GLY A 298 -22.09 47.72 18.29
CA GLY A 298 -21.10 48.13 19.30
C GLY A 298 -20.75 47.06 20.33
N ALA A 299 -21.22 45.81 20.15
CA ALA A 299 -20.88 44.68 21.02
C ALA A 299 -19.43 44.19 20.85
N LEU A 300 -18.79 44.52 19.72
CA LEU A 300 -17.39 44.22 19.43
C LEU A 300 -16.68 45.46 18.89
N THR A 301 -15.48 45.74 19.42
CA THR A 301 -14.57 46.77 18.90
C THR A 301 -13.34 46.10 18.32
N LEU A 302 -13.09 46.26 17.02
CA LEU A 302 -11.82 45.86 16.41
C LEU A 302 -10.72 46.76 16.96
N LYS A 303 -9.75 46.18 17.68
CA LYS A 303 -8.51 46.85 18.09
C LYS A 303 -7.49 46.80 16.96
#